data_AF-A0A447CWH0-F1
#
_entry.id   AF-A0A447CWH0-F1
#
_cell.length_a   1.000
_cell.length_b   1.000
_cell.length_c   1.000
_cell.angle_alpha   90.00
_cell.angle_beta   90.00
_cell.angle_gamma   90.00
#
_symmetry.space_group_name_H-M   'P 1'
#
loop_
_entity.id
_entity.type
_entity.pdbx_description
1 polymer ?
#
loop_
_entity_poly.entity_id
_entity_poly.type
_entity_poly.pdbx_seq_one_letter_code
_entity_poly.pdbx_strand_id
1 'polypeptide(L)'
;MSTTTHTPGPWTVEDPLGPESLWIVEAGKEPHEWRCIAMVCRDDLDDHDDFDVPIGAGEQQANARLIAAAPETAAERDRLRELNAELVAALKRARYELVVLDECSSITIEEIDRVIAKAEGR
;
A
#
# COMPACT_ATOMS: atom_id res chain seq x y z
N MET A 1 -6.20 -14.57 -16.72
CA MET A 1 -5.20 -15.12 -15.77
C MET A 1 -4.78 -13.97 -14.89
N SER A 2 -5.12 -13.99 -13.60
CA SER A 2 -4.75 -12.93 -12.66
C SER A 2 -3.25 -13.02 -12.38
N THR A 3 -2.45 -12.12 -12.97
CA THR A 3 -1.03 -12.02 -12.66
C THR A 3 -0.88 -11.21 -11.39
N THR A 4 -1.01 -11.87 -10.24
CA THR A 4 -0.78 -11.23 -8.95
C THR A 4 0.72 -10.96 -8.80
N THR A 5 1.12 -9.70 -8.95
CA THR A 5 2.54 -9.27 -8.86
C THR A 5 3.05 -9.23 -7.40
N HIS A 6 2.17 -9.44 -6.42
CA HIS A 6 2.45 -9.31 -5.00
C HIS A 6 2.10 -10.60 -4.24
N THR A 7 2.83 -10.88 -3.15
CA THR A 7 2.53 -11.98 -2.25
C THR A 7 1.16 -11.74 -1.59
N PRO A 8 0.21 -12.69 -1.64
CA PRO A 8 -1.11 -12.51 -1.02
C PRO A 8 -1.03 -12.40 0.50
N GLY A 9 -1.87 -11.54 1.09
CA GLY A 9 -2.14 -11.51 2.53
C GLY A 9 -3.34 -12.37 2.93
N PRO A 10 -3.79 -12.31 4.20
CA PRO A 10 -3.27 -11.45 5.28
C PRO A 10 -1.96 -11.95 5.89
N TRP A 11 -1.14 -11.03 6.41
CA TRP A 11 0.11 -11.34 7.11
C TRP A 11 0.00 -11.00 8.61
N THR A 12 0.77 -11.68 9.44
CA THR A 12 0.85 -11.42 10.88
C THR A 12 2.31 -11.41 11.34
N VAL A 13 2.57 -10.78 12.49
CA VAL A 13 3.88 -10.74 13.14
C VAL A 13 3.92 -11.79 14.24
N GLU A 14 4.94 -12.63 14.23
CA GLU A 14 5.18 -13.71 15.19
C GLU A 14 6.64 -13.68 15.65
N ASP A 15 6.95 -14.26 16.82
CA ASP A 15 8.29 -14.27 17.42
C ASP A 15 8.74 -15.70 17.84
N PRO A 16 8.77 -16.68 16.92
CA PRO A 16 9.03 -18.09 17.26
C PRO A 16 10.41 -18.34 17.87
N LEU A 17 11.36 -17.43 17.64
CA LEU A 17 12.74 -17.51 18.13
C LEU A 17 13.04 -16.46 19.22
N GLY A 18 11.99 -15.81 19.75
CA GLY A 18 12.11 -14.74 20.73
C GLY A 18 12.09 -13.33 20.11
N PRO A 19 12.13 -12.29 20.97
CA PRO A 19 11.82 -10.91 20.58
C PRO A 19 12.88 -10.25 19.68
N GLU A 20 14.09 -10.80 19.62
CA GLU A 20 15.18 -10.23 18.81
C GLU A 20 14.96 -10.44 17.30
N SER A 21 14.04 -11.33 16.91
CA SER A 21 13.72 -11.61 15.51
C SER A 21 12.22 -11.74 15.31
N LEU A 22 11.59 -10.68 14.79
CA LEU A 22 10.17 -10.68 14.45
C LEU A 22 9.97 -11.23 13.04
N TRP A 23 9.14 -12.25 12.91
CA TRP A 23 8.81 -12.92 11.66
C TRP A 23 7.47 -12.42 11.14
N ILE A 24 7.42 -12.07 9.86
CA ILE A 24 6.18 -11.78 9.16
C ILE A 24 5.78 -13.05 8.41
N VAL A 25 4.64 -13.62 8.75
CA VAL A 25 4.15 -14.90 8.23
C VAL A 25 2.72 -14.78 7.71
N GLU A 26 2.26 -15.78 6.95
CA GLU A 26 0.85 -15.89 6.57
C GLU A 26 -0.05 -16.07 7.81
N ALA A 27 -1.08 -15.23 7.94
CA ALA A 27 -1.94 -15.26 9.12
C ALA A 27 -2.90 -16.46 9.12
N GLY A 28 -3.25 -16.94 10.31
CA GLY A 28 -4.22 -18.03 10.51
C GLY A 28 -3.70 -19.43 10.20
N LYS A 29 -2.37 -19.59 10.11
CA LYS A 29 -1.69 -20.86 9.91
C LYS A 29 -1.02 -21.33 11.19
N GLU A 30 -0.87 -22.65 11.34
CA GLU A 30 -0.09 -23.23 12.42
C GLU A 30 1.43 -23.05 12.16
N PRO A 31 2.28 -23.00 13.22
CA PRO A 31 3.71 -22.70 13.06
C PRO A 31 4.48 -23.60 12.06
N HIS A 32 4.08 -24.86 11.95
CA HIS A 32 4.71 -25.82 11.02
C HIS A 32 4.26 -25.66 9.56
N GLU A 33 3.23 -24.85 9.31
CA GLU A 33 2.72 -24.49 7.99
C GLU A 33 3.10 -23.07 7.59
N TRP A 34 3.80 -22.33 8.46
CA TRP A 34 4.16 -20.94 8.19
C TRP A 34 5.06 -20.82 6.98
N ARG A 35 4.66 -19.92 6.09
CA ARG A 35 5.55 -19.33 5.10
C ARG A 35 6.09 -18.03 5.66
N CYS A 36 7.40 -17.98 5.89
CA CYS A 36 8.08 -16.73 6.25
C CYS A 36 8.16 -15.80 5.03
N ILE A 37 7.64 -14.59 5.19
CA ILE A 37 7.55 -13.56 4.14
C ILE A 37 8.69 -12.56 4.28
N ALA A 38 8.95 -12.15 5.52
CA ALA A 38 10.03 -11.25 5.89
C ALA A 38 10.42 -11.48 7.35
N MET A 39 11.59 -10.98 7.72
CA MET A 39 12.10 -11.04 9.08
C MET A 39 12.71 -9.68 9.43
N VAL A 40 12.41 -9.17 10.62
CA VAL A 40 12.95 -7.92 11.15
C VAL A 40 13.78 -8.26 12.37
N CYS A 41 15.09 -8.30 12.19
CA CYS A 41 16.04 -8.56 13.26
C CYS A 41 16.40 -7.26 13.99
N ARG A 42 16.71 -7.38 15.27
CA ARG A 42 17.55 -6.41 15.95
C ARG A 42 18.99 -6.79 15.65
N ASP A 43 19.80 -5.79 15.34
CA ASP A 43 21.24 -6.01 15.23
C ASP A 43 21.79 -6.25 16.63
N ASP A 44 22.24 -7.49 16.85
CA ASP A 44 23.04 -7.82 18.01
C ASP A 44 24.37 -7.10 17.85
N LEU A 45 24.71 -6.28 18.84
CA LEU A 45 25.84 -5.34 18.91
C LEU A 45 27.26 -5.93 18.69
N ASP A 46 27.38 -7.20 18.29
CA ASP A 46 28.66 -7.94 18.35
C ASP A 46 29.46 -7.97 17.03
N ASP A 47 28.92 -7.54 15.89
CA ASP A 47 29.60 -7.67 14.57
C ASP A 47 29.57 -6.41 13.67
N HIS A 48 29.20 -5.25 14.21
CA HIS A 48 29.06 -4.04 13.40
C HIS A 48 30.29 -3.13 13.45
N ASP A 49 30.82 -2.81 12.27
CA ASP A 49 31.66 -1.62 12.06
C ASP A 49 30.95 -0.39 12.66
N ASP A 50 31.68 0.59 13.17
CA ASP A 50 31.25 1.79 13.95
C ASP A 50 30.10 2.66 13.34
N PHE A 51 29.48 2.27 12.23
CA PHE A 51 28.50 3.03 11.46
C PHE A 51 27.05 2.51 11.52
N ASP A 52 26.78 1.30 12.01
CA ASP A 52 25.40 0.80 12.12
C ASP A 52 24.78 1.17 13.47
N VAL A 53 23.80 2.09 13.43
CA VAL A 53 23.00 2.45 14.60
C VAL A 53 22.02 1.29 14.85
N PRO A 54 22.09 0.63 16.01
CA PRO A 54 21.24 -0.53 16.30
C PRO A 54 19.77 -0.14 16.27
N ILE A 55 18.95 -0.93 15.57
CA ILE A 55 17.49 -0.74 15.55
C ILE A 55 16.93 -1.04 16.95
N GLY A 56 16.29 -0.05 17.56
CA GLY A 56 15.65 -0.22 18.86
C GLY A 56 14.43 -1.16 18.77
N ALA A 57 14.04 -1.78 19.89
CA ALA A 57 12.85 -2.66 19.93
C ALA A 57 11.57 -1.96 19.41
N GLY A 58 11.42 -0.65 19.67
CA GLY A 58 10.30 0.14 19.16
C GLY A 58 10.29 0.29 17.64
N GLU A 59 11.46 0.52 17.04
CA GLU A 59 11.63 0.63 15.59
C GLU A 59 11.43 -0.72 14.90
N GLN A 60 11.96 -1.80 15.48
CA GLN A 60 11.75 -3.17 15.00
C GLN A 60 10.26 -3.52 14.95
N GLN A 61 9.51 -3.25 16.03
CA GLN A 61 8.06 -3.47 16.06
C GLN A 61 7.32 -2.58 15.06
N ALA A 62 7.71 -1.32 14.92
CA ALA A 62 7.10 -0.41 13.95
C ALA A 62 7.31 -0.92 12.50
N ASN A 63 8.52 -1.35 12.18
CA ASN A 63 8.87 -1.92 10.88
C ASN A 63 8.11 -3.23 10.60
N ALA A 64 8.03 -4.12 11.58
CA ALA A 64 7.29 -5.37 11.45
C ALA A 64 5.79 -5.12 11.19
N ARG A 65 5.17 -4.18 11.91
CA ARG A 65 3.78 -3.77 11.68
C ARG A 65 3.59 -3.14 10.30
N LEU A 66 4.54 -2.29 9.87
CA LEU A 66 4.49 -1.66 8.55
C LEU A 66 4.53 -2.69 7.43
N ILE A 67 5.41 -3.69 7.53
CA ILE A 67 5.52 -4.78 6.56
C ILE A 67 4.27 -5.65 6.58
N ALA A 68 3.78 -6.03 7.76
CA ALA A 68 2.58 -6.87 7.90
C ALA A 68 1.34 -6.22 7.28
N ALA A 69 1.25 -4.89 7.26
CA ALA A 69 0.15 -4.12 6.67
C ALA A 69 0.24 -3.91 5.15
N ALA A 70 1.28 -4.45 4.49
CA ALA A 70 1.49 -4.24 3.06
C ALA A 70 0.34 -4.82 2.18
N PRO A 71 -0.22 -6.00 2.45
CA PRO A 71 -1.35 -6.52 1.69
C PRO A 71 -2.59 -5.62 1.74
N GLU A 72 -2.95 -5.12 2.93
CA GLU A 72 -4.10 -4.23 3.13
C GLU A 72 -3.87 -2.90 2.41
N THR A 73 -2.64 -2.37 2.48
CA THR A 73 -2.25 -1.15 1.77
C THR A 73 -2.35 -1.33 0.24
N ALA A 74 -1.91 -2.48 -0.28
CA ALA A 74 -2.02 -2.79 -1.70
C ALA A 74 -3.50 -2.93 -2.14
N ALA A 75 -4.32 -3.60 -1.33
CA ALA A 75 -5.75 -3.75 -1.60
C ALA A 75 -6.49 -2.41 -1.62
N GLU A 76 -6.23 -1.52 -0.64
CA GLU A 76 -6.86 -0.20 -0.61
C GLU A 76 -6.37 0.69 -1.76
N ARG A 77 -5.08 0.63 -2.11
CA ARG A 77 -4.55 1.32 -3.31
C ARG A 77 -5.29 0.90 -4.57
N ASP A 78 -5.49 -0.41 -4.76
CA ASP A 78 -6.13 -0.93 -5.97
C ASP A 78 -7.61 -0.55 -6.03
N ARG A 79 -8.32 -0.61 -4.89
CA ARG A 79 -9.69 -0.08 -4.75
C ARG A 79 -9.78 1.41 -5.09
N LEU A 80 -8.87 2.23 -4.56
CA LEU A 80 -8.83 3.67 -4.83
C LEU A 80 -8.57 3.96 -6.31
N ARG A 81 -7.75 3.14 -6.98
CA ARG A 81 -7.52 3.26 -8.44
C ARG A 81 -8.78 2.96 -9.24
N GLU A 82 -9.54 1.93 -8.86
CA GLU A 82 -10.81 1.60 -9.51
C GLU A 82 -11.84 2.74 -9.35
N LEU A 83 -12.04 3.21 -8.12
CA LEU A 83 -12.94 4.33 -7.83
C LEU A 83 -12.54 5.61 -8.58
N ASN A 84 -11.23 5.90 -8.65
CA ASN A 84 -10.73 7.04 -9.39
C ASN A 84 -11.04 6.91 -10.89
N ALA A 85 -10.86 5.72 -11.48
CA ALA A 85 -11.20 5.46 -12.88
C ALA A 85 -12.69 5.67 -13.17
N GLU A 86 -13.58 5.21 -12.28
CA GLU A 86 -15.03 5.45 -12.39
C GLU A 86 -15.38 6.94 -12.32
N LEU A 87 -14.80 7.66 -11.35
CA LEU A 87 -15.01 9.11 -11.20
C LEU A 87 -14.51 9.89 -12.42
N VAL A 88 -13.35 9.54 -12.96
CA VAL A 88 -12.80 10.16 -14.18
C VAL A 88 -13.73 9.91 -15.38
N ALA A 89 -14.28 8.70 -15.51
CA ALA A 89 -15.24 8.40 -16.57
C ALA A 89 -16.53 9.22 -16.44
N ALA A 90 -17.06 9.36 -15.22
CA ALA A 90 -18.24 10.19 -14.93
C ALA A 90 -17.99 11.67 -15.23
N LEU A 91 -16.83 12.21 -14.83
CA LEU A 91 -16.44 13.60 -15.12
C LEU A 91 -16.29 13.85 -16.62
N LYS A 92 -15.68 12.93 -17.37
CA LYS A 92 -15.57 13.04 -18.84
C LYS A 92 -16.96 13.07 -19.49
N ARG A 93 -17.89 12.27 -18.99
CA ARG A 93 -19.29 12.27 -19.47
C ARG A 93 -20.00 13.58 -19.14
N ALA A 94 -19.92 14.05 -17.90
CA ALA A 94 -20.53 15.32 -17.49
C ALA A 94 -19.96 16.49 -18.29
N ARG A 95 -18.64 16.54 -18.50
CA ARG A 95 -17.99 17.52 -19.37
C ARG A 95 -18.56 17.51 -20.78
N TYR A 96 -18.73 16.32 -21.36
CA TYR A 96 -19.31 16.19 -22.69
C TYR A 96 -20.74 16.72 -22.74
N GLU A 97 -21.58 16.34 -21.76
CA GLU A 97 -22.97 16.81 -21.67
C GLU A 97 -23.04 18.35 -21.54
N LEU A 98 -22.19 18.95 -20.70
CA LEU A 98 -22.13 20.41 -20.52
C LEU A 98 -21.68 21.16 -21.79
N VAL A 99 -20.74 20.61 -22.55
CA VAL A 99 -20.29 21.17 -23.82
C VAL A 99 -21.38 21.06 -24.89
N VAL A 100 -22.11 19.94 -24.93
CA VAL A 100 -23.16 19.70 -25.94
C VAL A 100 -24.39 20.57 -25.69
N LEU A 101 -24.74 20.82 -24.43
CA LEU A 101 -25.93 21.59 -24.07
C LEU A 101 -25.73 23.11 -24.17
N ASP A 102 -24.50 23.61 -24.38
CA ASP A 102 -24.16 25.06 -24.37
C ASP A 102 -24.61 25.78 -23.08
N GLU A 103 -24.87 25.02 -22.02
CA GLU A 103 -25.45 25.50 -20.76
C GLU A 103 -24.39 25.95 -19.76
N CYS A 104 -23.10 25.89 -20.11
CA CYS A 104 -22.02 26.00 -19.15
C CYS A 104 -21.06 27.16 -19.39
N SER A 105 -20.61 27.77 -18.29
CA SER A 105 -19.54 28.77 -18.32
C SER A 105 -18.19 28.11 -18.62
N SER A 106 -17.29 28.81 -19.30
CA SER A 106 -15.93 28.34 -19.58
C SER A 106 -15.17 27.93 -18.30
N ILE A 107 -15.47 28.59 -17.18
CA ILE A 107 -14.88 28.32 -15.86
C ILE A 107 -15.20 26.89 -15.38
N THR A 108 -16.43 26.42 -15.57
CA THR A 108 -16.85 25.07 -15.12
C THR A 108 -16.17 23.95 -15.91
N ILE A 109 -15.93 24.16 -17.21
CA ILE A 109 -15.23 23.18 -18.06
C ILE A 109 -13.75 23.12 -17.70
N GLU A 110 -13.12 24.27 -17.47
CA GLU A 110 -11.70 24.35 -17.06
C GLU A 110 -11.45 23.65 -15.71
N GLU A 111 -12.38 23.76 -14.76
CA GLU A 111 -12.30 23.06 -13.48
C GLU A 111 -12.39 21.54 -13.64
N ILE A 112 -13.32 21.06 -14.48
CA ILE A 112 -13.44 19.62 -14.77
C ILE A 112 -12.17 19.10 -15.45
N ASP A 113 -11.62 19.85 -16.41
CA ASP A 113 -10.37 19.48 -17.09
C ASP A 113 -9.18 19.42 -16.12
N ARG A 114 -9.09 20.34 -15.16
CA ARG A 114 -8.06 20.33 -14.11
C ARG A 114 -8.18 19.10 -13.22
N VAL A 115 -9.39 18.73 -12.81
CA VAL A 115 -9.63 17.56 -11.94
C VAL A 115 -9.28 16.26 -12.69
N ILE A 116 -9.65 16.15 -13.96
CA ILE A 116 -9.27 15.00 -14.82
C ILE A 116 -7.75 14.90 -14.96
N ALA A 117 -7.06 16.02 -15.25
CA ALA A 117 -5.60 16.02 -15.40
C ALA A 117 -4.90 15.53 -14.13
N LYS A 118 -5.28 16.07 -12.96
CA LYS A 118 -4.74 15.64 -11.66
C LYS A 118 -5.00 14.16 -11.39
N ALA A 119 -6.20 13.67 -11.69
CA ALA A 119 -6.59 12.28 -11.47
C ALA A 119 -5.80 11.30 -12.37
N GLU A 120 -5.42 11.74 -13.57
CA GLU A 120 -4.57 10.98 -14.50
C GLU A 120 -3.06 11.15 -14.25
N GLY A 121 -2.67 11.93 -13.25
CA GLY A 121 -1.26 12.17 -12.91
C GLY A 121 -0.52 13.13 -13.85
N ARG A 122 -1.26 14.05 -14.49
CA ARG A 122 -0.74 15.09 -15.39
C ARG A 122 -0.75 16.47 -14.74
#